data_AF-A0A350I8U9-F1
#
_entry.id   AF-A0A350I8U9-F1
#
_cell.length_a   1.000
_cell.length_b   1.000
_cell.length_c   1.000
_cell.angle_alpha   90.00
_cell.angle_beta   90.00
_cell.angle_gamma   90.00
#
_symmetry.space_group_name_H-M   'P 1'
#
loop_
_entity.id
_entity.type
_entity.pdbx_description
1 polymer ?
#
loop_
_entity_poly.entity_id
_entity_poly.type
_entity_poly.pdbx_seq_one_letter_code
_entity_poly.pdbx_strand_id
1 'polypeptide(L)'
;MRRDSKTNTFTGYTAEKLAEQFEGATVKGGVVRWNSNNNVPFEDMLTDFAEAGFIPFVTVGTSLEAREVDNKAFFAEYKKAQSNRSEEQIAEERFEARAAMGAGVDMVNIFTGETYTT
;
A
#
# COMPACT_ATOMS: atom_id res chain seq x y z
N MET A 1 7.61 15.23 -6.40
CA MET A 1 6.56 15.51 -5.41
C MET A 1 6.44 17.00 -5.16
N ARG A 2 5.25 17.49 -4.79
CA ARG A 2 5.00 18.90 -4.47
C ARG A 2 4.91 19.04 -2.96
N ARG A 3 5.66 19.97 -2.37
CA ARG A 3 5.57 20.30 -0.95
C ARG A 3 4.29 21.08 -0.66
N ASP A 4 3.75 20.86 0.53
CA ASP A 4 2.73 21.73 1.11
C ASP A 4 3.32 23.10 1.44
N SER A 5 2.60 24.17 1.11
CA SER A 5 3.12 25.54 1.27
C SER A 5 3.09 26.05 2.70
N LYS A 6 2.31 25.43 3.60
CA LYS A 6 2.18 25.88 4.99
C LYS A 6 3.19 25.21 5.90
N THR A 7 3.40 23.93 5.69
CA THR A 7 4.26 23.08 6.53
C THR A 7 5.63 22.82 5.91
N ASN A 8 5.79 23.07 4.60
CA ASN A 8 7.00 22.79 3.84
C ASN A 8 7.43 21.31 3.84
N THR A 9 6.50 20.40 4.14
CA THR A 9 6.68 18.95 4.10
C THR A 9 5.93 18.35 2.90
N PHE A 10 6.23 17.11 2.54
CA PHE A 10 5.56 16.41 1.44
C PHE A 10 4.19 15.85 1.87
N THR A 11 4.07 15.40 3.11
CA THR A 11 2.81 14.91 3.71
C THR A 11 1.85 16.04 4.10
N GLY A 12 2.34 17.27 4.22
CA GLY A 12 1.57 18.40 4.76
C GLY A 12 1.47 18.39 6.29
N TYR A 13 2.23 17.54 6.96
CA TYR A 13 2.26 17.45 8.42
C TYR A 13 3.21 18.46 9.04
N THR A 14 2.85 18.93 10.24
CA THR A 14 3.75 19.75 11.07
C THR A 14 4.85 18.87 11.66
N ALA A 15 5.90 19.51 12.20
CA ALA A 15 6.99 18.79 12.86
C ALA A 15 6.49 17.93 14.04
N GLU A 16 5.53 18.42 14.82
CA GLU A 16 4.94 17.68 15.94
C GLU A 16 4.19 16.45 15.45
N LYS A 17 3.44 16.58 14.35
CA LYS A 17 2.73 15.45 13.76
C LYS A 17 3.69 14.44 13.15
N LEU A 18 4.81 14.87 12.55
CA LEU A 18 5.85 13.95 12.08
C LEU A 18 6.48 13.16 13.22
N ALA A 19 6.76 13.81 14.36
CA ALA A 19 7.26 13.11 15.56
C ALA A 19 6.26 12.06 16.06
N GLU A 20 4.97 12.43 16.20
CA GLU A 20 3.89 11.52 16.57
C GLU A 20 3.78 10.33 15.61
N GLN A 21 3.85 10.58 14.30
CA GLN A 21 3.84 9.51 13.29
C GLN A 21 5.06 8.60 13.43
N PHE A 22 6.25 9.16 13.69
CA PHE A 22 7.47 8.37 13.81
C PHE A 22 7.45 7.46 15.05
N GLU A 23 6.80 7.85 16.15
CA GLU A 23 6.53 6.97 17.30
C GLU A 23 5.71 5.72 16.91
N GLY A 24 4.86 5.86 15.90
CA GLY A 24 4.10 4.77 15.28
C GLY A 24 4.91 3.85 14.36
N ALA A 25 6.21 4.11 14.19
CA ALA A 25 7.11 3.35 13.32
C ALA A 25 8.30 2.77 14.09
N THR A 26 8.92 1.74 13.51
CA THR A 26 10.20 1.20 13.96
C THR A 26 11.13 1.01 12.77
N VAL A 27 12.43 1.22 12.99
CA VAL A 27 13.47 0.94 11.99
C VAL A 27 14.03 -0.46 12.24
N LYS A 28 13.78 -1.40 11.33
CA LYS A 28 14.24 -2.79 11.41
C LYS A 28 15.11 -3.11 10.20
N GLY A 29 16.38 -3.47 10.44
CA GLY A 29 17.31 -3.82 9.35
C GLY A 29 17.53 -2.68 8.34
N GLY A 30 17.44 -1.42 8.78
CA GLY A 30 17.56 -0.26 7.89
C GLY A 30 16.29 0.06 7.08
N VAL A 31 15.14 -0.55 7.42
CA VAL A 31 13.85 -0.26 6.80
C VAL A 31 12.89 0.30 7.84
N VAL A 32 12.21 1.40 7.51
CA VAL A 32 11.12 1.93 8.34
C VAL A 32 9.86 1.10 8.13
N ARG A 33 9.23 0.68 9.24
CA ARG A 33 8.04 -0.16 9.26
C ARG A 33 7.00 0.44 10.19
N TRP A 34 5.75 0.54 9.76
CA TRP A 34 4.65 0.89 10.65
C TRP A 34 4.43 -0.20 11.69
N ASN A 35 4.25 0.18 12.95
CA ASN A 35 4.01 -0.77 14.03
C ASN A 35 2.63 -1.44 13.92
N SER A 36 1.67 -0.79 13.25
CA SER A 36 0.29 -1.26 13.11
C SER A 36 0.12 -2.44 12.15
N ASN A 37 0.90 -2.50 11.08
CA ASN A 37 0.72 -3.49 10.01
C ASN A 37 2.03 -3.98 9.38
N ASN A 38 3.18 -3.54 9.89
CA ASN A 38 4.51 -3.87 9.38
C ASN A 38 4.73 -3.48 7.90
N ASN A 39 3.89 -2.62 7.32
CA ASN A 39 4.10 -2.08 5.98
C ASN A 39 5.15 -0.97 6.01
N VAL A 40 5.80 -0.76 4.88
CA VAL A 40 6.69 0.38 4.68
C VAL A 40 5.86 1.66 4.52
N PRO A 41 6.19 2.76 5.21
CA PRO A 41 5.61 4.07 4.92
C PRO A 41 5.76 4.48 3.46
N PHE A 42 4.84 5.33 2.99
CA PHE A 42 4.94 5.85 1.63
C PHE A 42 6.09 6.86 1.49
N GLU A 43 6.53 7.08 0.26
CA GLU A 43 7.76 7.84 -0.04
C GLU A 43 7.74 9.26 0.54
N ASP A 44 6.61 9.98 0.47
CA ASP A 44 6.50 11.31 1.07
C ASP A 44 6.76 11.27 2.59
N MET A 45 6.23 10.27 3.29
CA MET A 45 6.44 10.09 4.73
C MET A 45 7.89 9.76 5.06
N LEU A 46 8.51 8.85 4.30
CA LEU A 46 9.92 8.49 4.48
C LEU A 46 10.84 9.70 4.26
N THR A 47 10.54 10.49 3.23
CA THR A 47 11.29 11.71 2.91
C THR A 47 11.14 12.76 4.01
N ASP A 48 9.93 12.97 4.51
CA ASP A 48 9.68 13.89 5.62
C ASP A 48 10.37 13.41 6.91
N PHE A 49 10.38 12.10 7.21
CA PHE A 49 11.14 11.56 8.34
C PHE A 49 12.64 11.78 8.20
N ALA A 50 13.18 11.67 6.99
CA ALA A 50 14.59 11.91 6.74
C ALA A 50 14.95 13.39 6.88
N GLU A 51 14.13 14.29 6.33
CA GLU A 51 14.31 15.75 6.44
C GLU A 51 14.16 16.26 7.88
N ALA A 52 13.26 15.67 8.65
CA ALA A 52 13.11 15.95 10.08
C ALA A 52 14.24 15.34 10.94
N GLY A 53 15.13 14.52 10.35
CA GLY A 53 16.28 13.94 11.03
C GLY A 53 15.98 12.68 11.85
N PHE A 54 14.79 12.09 11.71
CA PHE A 54 14.43 10.84 12.42
C PHE A 54 15.12 9.61 11.83
N ILE A 55 15.44 9.66 10.53
CA ILE A 55 16.15 8.60 9.83
C ILE A 55 17.22 9.17 8.88
N PRO A 56 18.29 8.44 8.59
CA PRO A 56 19.19 8.79 7.48
C PRO A 56 18.48 8.71 6.11
N PHE A 57 18.87 9.56 5.15
CA PHE A 57 18.33 9.51 3.78
C PHE A 57 18.55 8.15 3.08
N VAL A 58 19.64 7.43 3.40
CA VAL A 58 19.86 6.08 2.85
C VAL A 58 18.73 5.11 3.24
N THR A 59 18.12 5.30 4.42
CA THR A 59 16.99 4.49 4.89
C THR A 59 15.76 4.66 4.00
N VAL A 60 15.59 5.81 3.33
CA VAL A 60 14.50 6.03 2.36
C VAL A 60 14.63 5.04 1.20
N GLY A 61 15.81 5.00 0.57
CA GLY A 61 16.09 4.09 -0.55
C GLY A 61 15.89 2.62 -0.16
N THR A 62 16.52 2.19 0.94
CA THR A 62 16.39 0.81 1.45
C THR A 62 14.94 0.45 1.75
N SER A 63 14.16 1.40 2.29
CA SER A 63 12.74 1.16 2.59
C SER A 63 11.90 1.02 1.32
N LEU A 64 12.14 1.84 0.30
CA LEU A 64 11.44 1.75 -0.98
C LEU A 64 11.74 0.42 -1.70
N GLU A 65 13.00 -0.03 -1.69
CA GLU A 65 13.36 -1.36 -2.21
C GLU A 65 12.64 -2.48 -1.47
N ALA A 66 12.57 -2.41 -0.14
CA ALA A 66 11.84 -3.38 0.66
C ALA A 66 10.33 -3.37 0.34
N ARG A 67 9.75 -2.19 0.10
CA ARG A 67 8.33 -2.06 -0.30
C ARG A 67 8.05 -2.75 -1.63
N GLU A 68 8.94 -2.63 -2.61
CA GLU A 68 8.77 -3.31 -3.90
C GLU A 68 8.82 -4.84 -3.76
N VAL A 69 9.70 -5.35 -2.89
CA VAL A 69 9.75 -6.78 -2.56
C VAL A 69 8.44 -7.23 -1.90
N ASP A 70 7.94 -6.47 -0.93
CA ASP A 70 6.70 -6.78 -0.23
C ASP A 70 5.48 -6.76 -1.17
N ASN A 71 5.38 -5.73 -2.01
CA ASN A 71 4.33 -5.60 -3.02
C ASN A 71 4.35 -6.80 -3.98
N LYS A 72 5.54 -7.19 -4.46
CA LYS A 72 5.69 -8.35 -5.35
C LYS A 72 5.24 -9.64 -4.68
N ALA A 73 5.61 -9.85 -3.42
CA ALA A 73 5.17 -11.03 -2.66
C ALA A 73 3.65 -11.02 -2.45
N PHE A 74 3.08 -9.87 -2.08
CA PHE A 74 1.64 -9.70 -1.90
C PHE A 74 0.86 -10.01 -3.18
N PHE A 75 1.24 -9.43 -4.32
CA PHE A 75 0.56 -9.67 -5.58
C PHE A 75 0.72 -11.11 -6.08
N ALA A 76 1.85 -11.76 -5.81
CA ALA A 76 2.03 -13.17 -6.12
C ALA A 76 1.07 -14.05 -5.31
N GLU A 77 0.95 -13.80 -4.01
CA GLU A 77 0.02 -14.55 -3.15
C GLU A 77 -1.43 -14.26 -3.52
N TYR A 78 -1.78 -13.01 -3.80
CA TYR A 78 -3.12 -12.65 -4.27
C TYR A 78 -3.49 -13.39 -5.56
N LYS A 79 -2.60 -13.42 -6.56
CA LYS A 79 -2.85 -14.15 -7.81
C LYS A 79 -3.07 -15.64 -7.57
N LYS A 80 -2.28 -16.25 -6.69
CA LYS A 80 -2.41 -17.66 -6.30
C LYS A 80 -3.72 -17.93 -5.57
N ALA A 81 -4.13 -17.06 -4.66
CA ALA A 81 -5.41 -17.18 -3.96
C ALA A 81 -6.58 -17.07 -4.95
N GLN A 82 -6.52 -16.12 -5.87
CA GLN A 82 -7.54 -15.94 -6.91
C GLN A 82 -7.65 -17.14 -7.86
N SER A 83 -6.54 -17.79 -8.21
CA SER A 83 -6.56 -19.02 -9.03
C SER A 83 -7.08 -20.25 -8.28
N ASN A 84 -7.10 -20.21 -6.95
CA ASN A 84 -7.50 -21.33 -6.10
C ASN A 84 -8.92 -21.18 -5.53
N ARG A 85 -9.70 -20.17 -5.97
CA ARG A 85 -11.10 -20.02 -5.57
C ARG A 85 -11.92 -21.23 -6.03
N SER A 86 -12.84 -21.69 -5.18
CA SER A 86 -13.80 -22.72 -5.56
C SER A 86 -14.85 -22.17 -6.53
N GLU A 87 -15.54 -23.07 -7.24
CA GLU A 87 -16.67 -22.68 -8.09
C GLU A 87 -17.78 -21.96 -7.31
N GLU A 88 -18.00 -22.34 -6.05
CA GLU A 88 -18.97 -21.69 -5.16
C GLU A 88 -18.56 -20.25 -4.83
N GLN A 89 -17.28 -20.01 -4.49
CA GLN A 89 -16.76 -18.67 -4.23
C GLN A 89 -16.86 -17.77 -5.48
N ILE A 90 -16.56 -18.32 -6.65
CA ILE A 90 -16.69 -17.60 -7.93
C ILE A 90 -18.17 -17.28 -8.20
N ALA A 91 -19.09 -18.21 -7.93
CA ALA A 91 -20.52 -17.99 -8.12
C ALA A 91 -21.07 -16.92 -7.17
N GLU A 92 -20.65 -16.93 -5.90
CA GLU A 92 -21.00 -15.92 -4.89
C GLU A 92 -20.48 -14.53 -5.30
N GLU A 93 -19.19 -14.42 -5.64
CA GLU A 93 -18.57 -13.16 -6.10
C GLU A 93 -19.31 -12.58 -7.31
N ARG A 94 -19.68 -13.42 -8.29
CA ARG A 94 -20.42 -12.99 -9.48
C ARG A 94 -21.87 -12.60 -9.17
N PHE A 95 -22.51 -13.30 -8.24
CA PHE A 95 -23.85 -12.96 -7.78
C PHE A 95 -23.87 -11.59 -7.10
N GLU A 96 -22.91 -11.33 -6.20
CA GLU A 96 -22.75 -10.03 -5.55
C GLU A 96 -22.41 -8.91 -6.55
N ALA A 97 -21.49 -9.17 -7.48
CA ALA A 97 -21.14 -8.21 -8.53
C ALA A 97 -22.34 -7.86 -9.40
N ARG A 98 -23.16 -8.84 -9.79
CA ARG A 98 -24.41 -8.60 -10.53
C ARG A 98 -25.42 -7.78 -9.73
N ALA A 99 -25.54 -8.04 -8.42
CA ALA A 99 -26.43 -7.28 -7.55
C ALA A 99 -25.98 -5.81 -7.40
N ALA A 100 -24.67 -5.56 -7.33
CA ALA A 100 -24.10 -4.23 -7.17
C ALA A 100 -24.06 -3.41 -8.48
N MET A 101 -23.68 -4.04 -9.59
CA MET A 101 -23.41 -3.37 -10.86
C MET A 101 -24.59 -3.45 -11.86
N GLY A 102 -25.52 -4.39 -11.65
CA GLY A 102 -26.55 -4.73 -12.63
C GLY A 102 -26.09 -5.84 -13.58
N ALA A 103 -27.02 -6.33 -14.40
CA ALA A 103 -26.75 -7.39 -15.39
C ALA A 103 -26.11 -6.83 -16.66
N GLY A 104 -25.21 -7.60 -17.28
CA GLY A 104 -24.60 -7.26 -18.57
C GLY A 104 -23.40 -6.31 -18.48
N VAL A 105 -22.79 -6.15 -17.31
CA VAL A 105 -21.61 -5.28 -17.10
C VAL A 105 -20.34 -6.12 -17.19
N ASP A 106 -19.40 -5.68 -18.02
CA ASP A 106 -18.09 -6.31 -18.13
C ASP A 106 -17.20 -5.93 -16.95
N MET A 107 -16.78 -6.93 -16.20
CA MET A 107 -15.93 -6.83 -15.02
C MET A 107 -14.53 -7.32 -15.34
N VAL A 108 -13.52 -6.65 -14.78
CA VAL A 108 -12.11 -7.02 -14.92
C VAL A 108 -11.42 -6.99 -13.57
N ASN A 109 -10.81 -8.10 -13.18
CA ASN A 109 -9.86 -8.09 -12.07
C ASN A 109 -8.53 -7.52 -12.57
N ILE A 110 -8.22 -6.26 -12.23
CA ILE A 110 -7.03 -5.55 -12.73
C ILE A 110 -5.69 -6.18 -12.33
N PHE A 111 -5.68 -7.04 -11.30
CA PHE A 111 -4.46 -7.68 -10.82
C PHE A 111 -4.21 -9.03 -11.49
N THR A 112 -5.26 -9.78 -11.84
CA THR A 112 -5.16 -11.10 -12.47
C THR A 112 -5.41 -11.08 -13.99
N GLY A 113 -6.13 -10.08 -14.48
CA GLY A 113 -6.61 -9.99 -15.86
C GLY A 113 -7.86 -10.84 -16.15
N GLU A 114 -8.47 -11.46 -15.13
CA GLU A 114 -9.72 -12.21 -15.30
C GLU A 114 -10.86 -11.27 -15.70
N THR A 115 -11.67 -11.71 -16.67
CA THR A 115 -12.82 -10.98 -17.19
C THR A 115 -14.10 -11.82 -17.11
N TYR A 116 -15.22 -11.21 -16.76
CA TYR A 116 -16.55 -11.83 -16.86
C TYR A 116 -17.64 -10.76 -17.04
N THR A 117 -18.82 -11.17 -17.49
CA THR A 117 -20.00 -10.29 -17.59
C THR A 117 -21.00 -10.67 -16.49
N THR A 118 -21.54 -9.67 -15.80
CA THR A 118 -22.51 -9.86 -14.71
C THR A 118 -23.88 -10.36 -15.13
#